data_AF-A0A0G0Y1G5-F1
#
_entry.id   AF-A0A0G0Y1G5-F1
#
_cell.length_a   1.000
_cell.length_b   1.000
_cell.length_c   1.000
_cell.angle_alpha   90.00
_cell.angle_beta   90.00
_cell.angle_gamma   90.00
#
_symmetry.space_group_name_H-M   'P 1'
#
loop_
_entity.id
_entity.type
_entity.pdbx_description
1 polymer ?
#
loop_
_entity_poly.entity_id
_entity_poly.type
_entity_poly.pdbx_seq_one_letter_code
_entity_poly.pdbx_strand_id
1 'polypeptide(L)'
;MANSKAISPQEVVKNREESIPDTVFEVFNSLITEKFDGYSAIIHQNVVVKRLVESGFNEREIYNRHWLDVEDIYRKKGWEVKYDKPGYCEDYSAYFKFSKPKK
;
A
#
# COMPACT_ATOMS: atom_id res chain seq x y z
N MET A 1 27.28 -3.04 19.51
CA MET A 1 26.53 -3.36 20.75
C MET A 1 25.05 -3.21 20.42
N ALA A 2 24.34 -4.32 20.16
CA ALA A 2 22.93 -4.26 19.82
C ALA A 2 22.11 -4.13 21.12
N ASN A 3 21.49 -2.98 21.31
CA ASN A 3 20.67 -2.68 22.48
C ASN A 3 19.28 -3.30 22.24
N SER A 4 19.11 -4.57 22.57
CA SER A 4 17.85 -5.31 22.37
C SER A 4 16.80 -4.91 23.41
N LYS A 5 16.33 -3.68 23.34
CA LYS A 5 15.13 -3.24 24.06
C LYS A 5 13.90 -3.61 23.23
N ALA A 6 12.82 -3.99 23.91
CA ALA A 6 11.53 -4.17 23.25
C ALA A 6 11.13 -2.85 22.59
N ILE A 7 10.80 -2.91 21.30
CA ILE A 7 10.31 -1.76 20.55
C ILE A 7 8.84 -1.52 20.90
N SER A 8 8.46 -0.24 20.96
CA SER A 8 7.07 0.13 21.19
C SER A 8 6.20 -0.14 19.94
N PRO A 9 4.87 -0.25 20.08
CA PRO A 9 3.97 -0.37 18.93
C PRO A 9 4.13 0.77 17.91
N GLN A 10 4.47 1.98 18.37
CA GLN A 10 4.73 3.13 17.50
C GLN A 10 6.03 2.98 16.69
N GLU A 11 7.08 2.45 17.31
CA GLU A 11 8.33 2.12 16.60
C GLU A 11 8.14 0.99 15.60
N VAL A 12 7.26 0.02 15.86
CA VAL A 12 6.90 -1.02 14.88
C VAL A 12 6.29 -0.39 13.63
N VAL A 13 5.35 0.55 13.79
CA VAL A 13 4.72 1.24 12.65
C VAL A 13 5.77 2.03 11.87
N LYS A 14 6.62 2.79 12.55
CA LYS A 14 7.68 3.57 11.90
C LYS A 14 8.69 2.69 11.17
N ASN A 15 9.20 1.65 11.81
CA ASN A 15 10.14 0.71 11.19
C ASN A 15 9.52 0.00 9.98
N ARG A 16 8.20 -0.24 10.01
CA ARG A 16 7.47 -0.79 8.86
C ARG A 16 7.40 0.21 7.71
N GLU A 17 7.08 1.47 7.98
CA GLU A 17 7.11 2.54 6.97
C GLU A 17 8.51 2.65 6.32
N GLU A 18 9.58 2.53 7.11
CA GLU A 18 10.97 2.56 6.63
C GLU A 18 11.41 1.26 5.91
N SER A 19 10.68 0.15 6.10
CA SER A 19 10.97 -1.13 5.43
C SER A 19 10.33 -1.28 4.06
N ILE A 20 9.40 -0.38 3.70
CA ILE A 20 8.73 -0.37 2.41
C ILE A 20 9.63 0.38 1.42
N PRO A 21 10.02 -0.24 0.29
CA PRO A 21 10.84 0.42 -0.72
C PRO A 21 10.15 1.66 -1.31
N ASP A 22 10.92 2.71 -1.59
CA ASP A 22 10.43 3.92 -2.24
C ASP A 22 9.66 3.63 -3.54
N THR A 23 10.12 2.64 -4.31
CA THR A 23 9.48 2.19 -5.55
C THR A 23 8.02 1.77 -5.36
N VAL A 24 7.66 1.26 -4.18
CA VAL A 24 6.26 0.93 -3.86
C VAL A 24 5.42 2.20 -3.83
N PHE A 25 5.88 3.23 -3.14
CA PHE A 25 5.20 4.52 -3.11
C PHE A 25 5.17 5.18 -4.49
N GLU A 26 6.24 5.08 -5.27
CA GLU A 26 6.26 5.58 -6.66
C GLU A 26 5.19 4.91 -7.53
N VAL A 27 5.08 3.58 -7.45
CA VAL A 27 4.05 2.81 -8.19
C VAL A 27 2.64 3.23 -7.76
N PHE A 28 2.38 3.34 -6.46
CA PHE A 28 1.08 3.80 -5.95
C PHE A 28 0.79 5.23 -6.40
N ASN A 29 1.73 6.16 -6.23
CA ASN A 29 1.55 7.55 -6.62
C ASN A 29 1.26 7.69 -8.12
N SER A 30 2.00 6.97 -8.98
CA SER A 30 1.74 6.94 -10.42
C SER A 30 0.32 6.43 -10.72
N LEU A 31 -0.07 5.29 -10.13
CA LEU A 31 -1.39 4.70 -10.34
C LEU A 31 -2.52 5.60 -9.84
N ILE A 32 -2.33 6.27 -8.70
CA ILE A 32 -3.28 7.27 -8.19
C ILE A 32 -3.41 8.38 -9.22
N THR A 33 -2.32 9.01 -9.66
CA THR A 33 -2.35 10.11 -10.63
C THR A 33 -2.99 9.69 -11.96
N GLU A 34 -2.73 8.48 -12.44
CA GLU A 34 -3.30 7.95 -13.69
C GLU A 34 -4.80 7.65 -13.59
N LYS A 35 -5.29 7.21 -12.43
CA LYS A 35 -6.68 6.77 -12.22
C LYS A 35 -7.54 7.78 -11.48
N PHE A 36 -6.99 8.91 -11.07
CA PHE A 36 -7.72 9.89 -10.29
C PHE A 36 -8.76 10.62 -11.15
N ASP A 37 -10.03 10.43 -10.83
CA ASP A 37 -11.17 11.03 -11.55
C ASP A 37 -11.49 12.47 -11.11
N GLY A 38 -10.73 13.01 -10.16
CA GLY A 38 -10.99 14.31 -9.51
C GLY A 38 -11.58 14.19 -8.10
N TYR A 39 -12.13 13.02 -7.77
CA TYR A 39 -12.65 12.68 -6.44
C TYR A 39 -12.01 11.42 -5.85
N SER A 40 -11.85 10.37 -6.67
CA SER A 40 -11.26 9.10 -6.24
C SER A 40 -10.33 8.46 -7.27
N ALA A 41 -9.56 7.46 -6.86
CA ALA A 41 -8.80 6.57 -7.71
C ALA A 41 -8.99 5.13 -7.20
N ILE A 42 -9.31 4.20 -8.11
CA ILE A 42 -9.40 2.77 -7.83
C ILE A 42 -8.17 2.09 -8.42
N ILE A 43 -7.43 1.38 -7.57
CA ILE A 43 -6.17 0.75 -7.91
C ILE A 43 -6.23 -0.71 -7.51
N HIS A 44 -6.22 -1.61 -8.49
CA HIS A 44 -6.24 -3.04 -8.19
C HIS A 44 -4.87 -3.51 -7.69
N GLN A 45 -4.88 -4.35 -6.66
CA GLN A 45 -3.68 -4.90 -6.04
C GLN A 45 -2.82 -5.68 -7.05
N ASN A 46 -3.45 -6.46 -7.93
CA ASN A 46 -2.74 -7.20 -8.97
C ASN A 46 -1.95 -6.29 -9.93
N VAL A 47 -2.45 -5.09 -10.22
CA VAL A 47 -1.76 -4.09 -11.05
C VAL A 47 -0.53 -3.53 -10.34
N VAL A 48 -0.65 -3.24 -9.04
CA VAL A 48 0.47 -2.78 -8.21
C VAL A 48 1.57 -3.84 -8.17
N VAL A 49 1.19 -5.08 -7.85
CA VAL A 49 2.11 -6.22 -7.77
C VAL A 49 2.78 -6.46 -9.11
N LYS A 50 2.02 -6.43 -10.22
CA LYS A 50 2.57 -6.56 -11.56
C LYS A 50 3.65 -5.49 -11.84
N ARG A 51 3.38 -4.21 -11.55
CA ARG A 51 4.36 -3.12 -11.76
C ARG A 51 5.61 -3.26 -10.90
N LEU A 52 5.46 -3.75 -9.67
CA LEU A 52 6.61 -4.03 -8.79
C LEU A 52 7.44 -5.20 -9.30
N VAL A 53 6.79 -6.26 -9.80
CA VAL A 53 7.49 -7.39 -10.43
C VAL A 53 8.22 -6.93 -11.70
N GLU A 54 7.60 -6.07 -12.52
CA GLU A 54 8.25 -5.46 -13.69
C GLU A 54 9.43 -4.56 -13.30
N SER A 55 9.41 -4.01 -12.09
CA SER A 55 10.51 -3.21 -11.52
C SER A 55 11.61 -4.08 -10.86
N GLY A 56 11.49 -5.41 -10.93
CA GLY A 56 12.50 -6.37 -10.46
C GLY A 56 12.25 -6.98 -9.09
N PHE A 57 11.12 -6.68 -8.43
CA PHE A 57 10.78 -7.28 -7.14
C PHE A 57 10.16 -8.67 -7.29
N ASN A 58 10.32 -9.52 -6.29
CA ASN A 58 9.68 -10.84 -6.28
C ASN A 58 8.26 -10.74 -5.69
N GLU A 59 7.26 -11.32 -6.37
CA GLU A 59 5.87 -11.34 -5.89
C GLU A 59 5.76 -11.87 -4.45
N ARG A 60 6.43 -12.98 -4.13
CA ARG A 60 6.40 -13.56 -2.78
C ARG A 60 7.00 -12.61 -1.75
N GLU A 61 8.04 -11.88 -2.12
CA GLU A 61 8.66 -10.90 -1.24
C GLU A 61 7.72 -9.74 -0.94
N ILE A 62 7.02 -9.22 -1.94
CA ILE A 62 6.05 -8.13 -1.80
C ILE A 62 4.98 -8.49 -0.75
N TYR A 63 4.45 -9.71 -0.81
CA TYR A 63 3.46 -10.19 0.14
C TYR A 63 4.06 -10.50 1.52
N ASN A 64 5.18 -11.23 1.58
CA ASN A 64 5.79 -11.64 2.84
C ASN A 64 6.29 -10.45 3.67
N ARG A 65 6.75 -9.39 3.01
CA ARG A 65 7.22 -8.17 3.67
C ARG A 65 6.12 -7.14 3.89
N HIS A 66 4.87 -7.47 3.55
CA HIS A 66 3.74 -6.59 3.80
C HIS A 66 3.90 -5.21 3.15
N TRP A 67 4.52 -5.14 1.97
CA TRP A 67 4.82 -3.88 1.30
C TRP A 67 3.57 -3.15 0.78
N LEU A 68 2.46 -3.89 0.59
CA LEU A 68 1.20 -3.33 0.08
C LEU A 68 0.35 -2.66 1.16
N ASP A 69 0.73 -2.74 2.44
CA ASP A 69 0.01 -2.16 3.58
C ASP A 69 0.27 -0.65 3.71
N VAL A 70 -0.05 0.10 2.66
CA VAL A 70 0.23 1.54 2.54
C VAL A 70 -0.90 2.42 3.10
N GLU A 71 -2.03 1.84 3.49
CA GLU A 71 -3.25 2.58 3.82
C GLU A 71 -3.03 3.60 4.95
N ASP A 72 -2.39 3.20 6.05
CA ASP A 72 -2.12 4.08 7.19
C ASP A 72 -1.22 5.26 6.80
N ILE A 73 -0.25 4.99 5.92
CA ILE A 73 0.74 5.96 5.45
C ILE A 73 0.06 7.04 4.62
N TYR A 74 -0.80 6.65 3.68
CA TYR A 74 -1.58 7.59 2.88
C TYR A 74 -2.69 8.27 3.69
N ARG A 75 -3.30 7.59 4.68
CA ARG A 75 -4.23 8.20 5.64
C ARG A 75 -3.57 9.32 6.44
N LYS A 76 -2.34 9.14 6.91
CA LYS A 76 -1.53 10.19 7.55
C LYS A 76 -1.25 11.40 6.64
N LYS A 77 -1.21 11.19 5.32
CA LYS A 77 -1.08 12.26 4.31
C LYS A 77 -2.40 12.92 3.92
N GLY A 78 -3.51 12.56 4.57
CA GLY A 78 -4.83 13.16 4.36
C GLY A 78 -5.70 12.46 3.31
N TRP A 79 -5.33 11.27 2.86
CA TRP A 79 -6.18 10.47 1.97
C TRP A 79 -7.19 9.63 2.75
N GLU A 80 -8.41 9.50 2.25
CA GLU A 80 -9.29 8.41 2.67
C GLU A 80 -8.95 7.18 1.83
N VAL A 81 -8.31 6.17 2.44
CA VAL A 81 -7.95 4.91 1.77
C VAL A 81 -8.83 3.79 2.26
N LYS A 82 -9.46 3.05 1.35
CA LYS A 82 -10.21 1.83 1.64
C LYS A 82 -9.63 0.67 0.84
N TYR A 83 -9.27 -0.40 1.51
CA TYR A 83 -8.90 -1.65 0.88
C TYR A 83 -10.11 -2.58 0.88
N ASP A 84 -10.46 -3.06 -0.31
CA ASP A 84 -11.58 -3.96 -0.53
C ASP A 84 -11.03 -5.28 -1.11
N LYS A 85 -11.30 -6.38 -0.41
CA LYS A 85 -10.82 -7.70 -0.77
C LYS A 85 -12.03 -8.61 -0.99
N PRO A 86 -12.06 -9.40 -2.09
CA PRO A 86 -13.16 -10.33 -2.34
C PRO A 86 -13.35 -11.30 -1.18
N GLY A 87 -14.61 -11.58 -0.86
CA GLY A 87 -14.96 -12.71 -0.01
C GLY A 87 -14.64 -14.06 -0.65
N TYR A 88 -14.82 -15.14 0.12
CA TYR A 88 -14.49 -16.52 -0.29
C TYR A 88 -15.20 -17.00 -1.58
N CYS A 89 -16.28 -16.32 -2.02
CA CYS A 89 -17.08 -16.68 -3.20
C CYS A 89 -17.12 -15.58 -4.27
N GLU A 90 -16.23 -14.58 -4.22
CA GLU A 90 -16.24 -13.46 -5.17
C GLU A 90 -15.00 -13.48 -6.08
N ASP A 91 -15.20 -13.32 -7.39
CA ASP A 91 -14.17 -13.46 -8.42
C ASP A 91 -13.53 -12.11 -8.83
N TYR A 92 -13.57 -11.08 -7.98
CA TYR A 92 -12.93 -9.80 -8.29
C TYR A 92 -11.58 -9.63 -7.60
N SER A 93 -10.62 -9.00 -8.28
CA SER A 93 -9.30 -8.72 -7.70
C SER A 93 -9.40 -7.64 -6.63
N ALA A 94 -8.76 -7.87 -5.48
CA ALA A 94 -8.68 -6.89 -4.40
C ALA A 94 -8.17 -5.52 -4.91
N TYR A 95 -8.72 -4.43 -4.38
CA TYR A 95 -8.37 -3.08 -4.81
C TYR A 95 -8.31 -2.09 -3.67
N PHE A 96 -7.53 -1.04 -3.88
CA PHE A 96 -7.41 0.12 -3.03
C PHE A 96 -8.20 1.26 -3.66
N LYS A 97 -9.12 1.85 -2.90
CA LYS A 97 -9.81 3.08 -3.25
C LYS A 97 -9.21 4.23 -2.47
N PHE A 98 -8.55 5.12 -3.18
CA PHE A 98 -8.06 6.40 -2.66
C PHE A 98 -9.10 7.47 -2.97
N SER A 99 -9.51 8.24 -1.97
CA SER A 99 -10.45 9.35 -2.15
C SER A 99 -10.04 10.55 -1.33
N LYS A 100 -10.52 11.73 -1.75
CA LYS A 100 -10.42 12.93 -0.92
C LYS A 100 -11.12 12.68 0.43
N PRO A 101 -10.60 13.24 1.53
CA PRO A 101 -11.25 13.12 2.82
C PRO A 101 -12.64 13.76 2.74
N LYS A 102 -13.64 13.10 3.34
CA LYS A 102 -14.96 13.71 3.48
C LYS A 102 -14.80 14.93 4.38
N LYS A 103 -15.14 16.12 3.85
CA LYS A 103 -15.29 17.35 4.63
C LYS A 103 -16.47 17.23 5.59
#